data_AF-A0A150JEL2-F1
#
_entry.id   AF-A0A150JEL2-F1
#
_cell.length_a   1.000
_cell.length_b   1.000
_cell.length_c   1.000
_cell.angle_alpha   90.00
_cell.angle_beta   90.00
_cell.angle_gamma   90.00
#
_symmetry.space_group_name_H-M   'P 1'
#
loop_
_entity.id
_entity.type
_entity.pdbx_description
1 polymer ?
#
loop_
_entity_poly.entity_id
_entity_poly.type
_entity_poly.pdbx_seq_one_letter_code
_entity_poly.pdbx_strand_id
1 'polypeptide(L)'
;MKKIFAILISLLFVASVFGVASILGEACRPTDVSSSTVRVGETFTFSFKSEGTPDITDINLTGTGAVVLVSGPTKVDEYTWIITYRAISPGDVKINAGSPNCESRVQIISRDLPFKFFAKLFKFGQKK
;
A
#
# COMPACT_ATOMS: atom_id res chain seq x y z
N MET A 1 -46.17 -41.98 -0.78
CA MET A 1 -45.15 -41.23 -0.01
C MET A 1 -43.73 -41.25 -0.61
N LYS A 2 -43.37 -42.12 -1.59
CA LYS A 2 -42.01 -42.15 -2.17
C LYS A 2 -41.57 -40.93 -2.99
N LYS A 3 -42.52 -40.17 -3.59
CA LYS A 3 -42.21 -39.05 -4.50
C LYS A 3 -41.71 -37.77 -3.79
N ILE A 4 -42.13 -37.56 -2.54
CA ILE A 4 -41.74 -36.38 -1.75
C ILE A 4 -40.29 -36.50 -1.26
N PHE A 5 -39.84 -37.71 -0.90
CA PHE A 5 -38.46 -37.96 -0.50
C PHE A 5 -37.45 -37.67 -1.61
N ALA A 6 -37.80 -37.95 -2.87
CA ALA A 6 -36.93 -37.67 -4.02
C ALA A 6 -36.71 -36.16 -4.22
N ILE A 7 -37.74 -35.34 -3.96
CA ILE A 7 -37.67 -33.88 -4.09
C ILE A 7 -36.84 -33.27 -2.95
N LEU A 8 -36.97 -33.80 -1.73
CA LEU A 8 -36.17 -33.33 -0.59
C LEU A 8 -34.68 -33.62 -0.77
N ILE A 9 -34.34 -34.82 -1.29
CA ILE A 9 -32.94 -35.20 -1.51
C ILE A 9 -32.32 -34.38 -2.65
N SER A 10 -33.08 -34.09 -3.72
CA SER A 10 -32.56 -33.24 -4.81
C SER A 10 -32.37 -31.79 -4.37
N LEU A 11 -33.30 -31.24 -3.57
CA LEU A 11 -33.18 -29.88 -3.03
C LEU A 11 -31.99 -29.76 -2.06
N LEU A 12 -31.75 -30.78 -1.24
CA LEU A 12 -30.60 -30.85 -0.34
C LEU A 12 -29.28 -30.88 -1.11
N PHE A 13 -29.22 -31.60 -2.24
CA PHE A 13 -28.04 -31.61 -3.10
C PHE A 13 -27.77 -30.25 -3.75
N VAL A 14 -28.82 -29.54 -4.20
CA VAL A 14 -28.69 -28.20 -4.79
C VAL A 14 -28.21 -27.17 -3.76
N ALA A 15 -28.70 -27.23 -2.51
CA ALA A 15 -28.23 -26.36 -1.44
C ALA A 15 -26.80 -26.68 -0.96
N SER A 16 -26.36 -27.94 -1.08
CA SER A 16 -25.03 -28.40 -0.67
C SER A 16 -23.90 -27.81 -1.54
N VAL A 17 -24.16 -27.53 -2.83
CA VAL A 17 -23.12 -27.03 -3.76
C VAL A 17 -22.76 -25.55 -3.54
N PHE A 18 -23.51 -24.82 -2.71
CA PHE A 18 -23.23 -23.41 -2.39
C PHE A 18 -22.32 -23.22 -1.16
N GLY A 19 -21.81 -24.30 -0.58
CA GLY A 19 -21.18 -24.29 0.75
C GLY A 19 -19.67 -24.11 0.83
N VAL A 20 -18.93 -23.87 -0.26
CA VAL A 20 -17.47 -23.66 -0.18
C VAL A 20 -17.00 -22.63 -1.21
N ALA A 21 -17.37 -21.37 -0.98
CA ALA A 21 -16.41 -20.31 -1.30
C ALA A 21 -15.27 -20.47 -0.30
N SER A 22 -14.11 -20.94 -0.76
CA SER A 22 -12.88 -20.92 0.03
C SER A 22 -12.60 -19.48 0.47
N ILE A 23 -12.89 -19.17 1.72
CA ILE A 23 -12.48 -17.93 2.41
C ILE A 23 -11.00 -17.95 2.81
N LEU A 24 -10.17 -18.70 2.08
CA LEU A 24 -8.72 -18.54 2.16
C LEU A 24 -8.34 -17.26 1.40
N GLY A 25 -8.91 -16.13 1.83
CA GLY A 25 -8.23 -14.85 1.68
C GLY A 25 -6.96 -15.00 2.49
N GLU A 26 -5.85 -15.12 1.78
CA GLU A 26 -4.51 -14.98 2.34
C GLU A 26 -4.56 -13.83 3.34
N ALA A 27 -4.34 -14.15 4.63
CA ALA A 27 -4.46 -13.17 5.70
C ALA A 27 -3.45 -12.07 5.42
N CYS A 28 -3.94 -10.94 4.90
CA CYS A 28 -3.06 -9.83 4.59
C CYS A 28 -2.28 -9.48 5.84
N ARG A 29 -0.96 -9.59 5.77
CA ARG A 29 -0.09 -9.03 6.81
C ARG A 29 -0.11 -7.53 6.56
N PRO A 30 -0.81 -6.73 7.40
CA PRO A 30 -0.99 -5.32 7.13
C PRO A 30 0.37 -4.65 7.07
N THR A 31 0.62 -4.01 5.94
CA THR A 31 1.78 -3.17 5.70
C THR A 31 1.50 -1.80 6.32
N ASP A 32 2.09 -1.53 7.48
CA ASP A 32 1.88 -0.26 8.15
C ASP A 32 2.86 0.78 7.64
N VAL A 33 2.34 1.96 7.32
CA VAL A 33 3.10 3.09 6.80
C VAL A 33 3.01 4.23 7.79
N SER A 34 4.15 4.83 8.13
CA SER A 34 4.19 5.92 9.11
C SER A 34 3.32 7.12 8.74
N SER A 35 3.07 7.35 7.45
CA SER A 35 2.13 8.37 6.97
C SER A 35 1.59 8.00 5.59
N SER A 36 0.28 8.19 5.40
CA SER A 36 -0.39 8.05 4.10
C SER A 36 -0.20 9.29 3.21
N THR A 37 0.36 10.39 3.74
CA THR A 37 0.65 11.61 2.97
C THR A 37 1.98 12.24 3.41
N VAL A 38 2.83 12.57 2.45
CA VAL A 38 4.17 13.13 2.69
C VAL A 38 4.50 14.22 1.68
N ARG A 39 5.38 15.16 2.03
CA ARG A 39 5.87 16.19 1.10
C ARG A 39 7.14 15.73 0.40
N VAL A 40 7.38 16.27 -0.80
CA VAL A 40 8.68 16.11 -1.48
C VAL A 40 9.83 16.55 -0.54
N GLY A 41 10.82 15.67 -0.40
CA GLY A 41 11.97 15.83 0.48
C GLY A 41 11.82 15.19 1.86
N GLU A 42 10.60 14.85 2.28
CA GLU A 42 10.35 14.12 3.53
C GLU A 42 10.63 12.62 3.38
N THR A 43 10.86 11.96 4.51
CA THR A 43 11.04 10.51 4.60
C THR A 43 9.83 9.86 5.24
N PHE A 44 9.50 8.66 4.79
CA PHE A 44 8.50 7.81 5.42
C PHE A 44 9.01 6.39 5.56
N THR A 45 8.46 5.68 6.54
CA THR A 45 8.83 4.30 6.83
C THR A 45 7.69 3.37 6.48
N PHE A 46 8.06 2.25 5.90
CA PHE A 46 7.19 1.13 5.58
C PHE A 46 7.60 -0.06 6.45
N SER A 47 6.63 -0.70 7.11
CA SER A 47 6.85 -1.85 7.97
C SER A 47 6.02 -3.06 7.57
N PHE A 48 6.62 -4.24 7.66
CA PHE A 48 5.99 -5.50 7.27
C PHE A 48 6.60 -6.68 8.01
N LYS A 49 5.86 -7.81 8.03
CA LYS A 49 6.26 -9.02 8.76
C LYS A 49 6.80 -10.12 7.84
N SER A 50 8.02 -10.58 8.07
CA SER A 50 8.71 -11.64 7.33
C SER A 50 9.55 -12.53 8.26
N GLU A 51 9.55 -13.84 7.99
CA GLU A 51 10.33 -14.85 8.73
C GLU A 51 11.83 -14.83 8.36
N GLY A 52 12.16 -14.38 7.15
CA GLY A 52 13.53 -14.17 6.69
C GLY A 52 13.86 -12.68 6.50
N THR A 53 15.15 -12.38 6.31
CA THR A 53 15.58 -11.07 5.84
C THR A 53 15.00 -10.85 4.44
N PRO A 54 14.11 -9.85 4.25
CA PRO A 54 13.51 -9.61 2.96
C PRO A 54 14.56 -9.02 2.00
N ASP A 55 14.47 -9.34 0.72
CA ASP A 55 15.22 -8.59 -0.29
C ASP A 55 14.44 -7.34 -0.68
N ILE A 56 15.14 -6.25 -0.98
CA ILE A 56 14.54 -5.01 -1.49
C ILE A 56 13.90 -5.28 -2.85
N THR A 57 14.40 -6.25 -3.61
CA THR A 57 13.82 -6.64 -4.91
C THR A 57 12.43 -7.23 -4.80
N ASP A 58 12.05 -7.76 -3.63
CA ASP A 58 10.72 -8.32 -3.39
C ASP A 58 9.66 -7.23 -3.15
N ILE A 59 10.10 -5.96 -3.12
CA ILE A 59 9.26 -4.80 -2.86
C ILE A 59 8.95 -4.11 -4.17
N ASN A 60 7.72 -4.29 -4.61
CA ASN A 60 7.21 -3.64 -5.81
C ASN A 60 6.68 -2.25 -5.45
N LEU A 61 7.38 -1.24 -5.94
CA LEU A 61 6.95 0.15 -5.90
C LEU A 61 6.30 0.49 -7.25
N THR A 62 5.04 0.91 -7.22
CA THR A 62 4.31 1.35 -8.42
C THR A 62 3.64 2.70 -8.19
N GLY A 63 3.18 3.35 -9.26
CA GLY A 63 2.50 4.64 -9.19
C GLY A 63 3.22 5.73 -9.98
N THR A 64 2.84 6.98 -9.73
CA THR A 64 3.32 8.17 -10.45
C THR A 64 4.34 8.97 -9.65
N GLY A 65 4.37 8.82 -8.32
CA GLY A 65 5.36 9.44 -7.46
C GLY A 65 6.68 8.66 -7.49
N ALA A 66 7.79 9.38 -7.33
CA ALA A 66 9.11 8.78 -7.25
C ALA A 66 9.67 8.89 -5.83
N VAL A 67 10.36 7.82 -5.42
CA VAL A 67 11.00 7.69 -4.12
C VAL A 67 12.41 7.12 -4.28
N VAL A 68 13.27 7.40 -3.31
CA VAL A 68 14.60 6.81 -3.22
C VAL A 68 14.74 6.08 -1.90
N LEU A 69 15.36 4.90 -1.92
CA LEU A 69 15.67 4.14 -0.72
C LEU A 69 16.67 4.94 0.13
N VAL A 70 16.36 5.13 1.40
CA VAL A 70 17.23 5.79 2.37
C VAL A 70 17.92 4.76 3.26
N SER A 71 17.16 3.77 3.75
CA SER A 71 17.68 2.73 4.62
C SER A 71 16.78 1.49 4.66
N GLY A 72 17.36 0.39 5.14
CA GLY A 72 16.68 -0.88 5.37
C GLY A 72 16.97 -1.91 4.27
N PRO A 73 16.46 -3.15 4.45
CA PRO A 73 15.58 -3.58 5.53
C PRO A 73 16.27 -3.69 6.89
N THR A 74 15.64 -3.11 7.92
CA THR A 74 16.13 -3.13 9.31
C THR A 74 15.18 -3.95 10.16
N LYS A 75 15.70 -4.97 10.85
CA LYS A 75 14.91 -5.78 11.79
C LYS A 75 14.63 -4.99 13.06
N VAL A 76 13.36 -4.84 13.42
CA VAL A 76 12.94 -4.14 14.65
C VAL A 76 12.26 -5.05 15.67
N ASP A 77 11.80 -6.22 15.22
CA ASP A 77 11.22 -7.27 16.06
C ASP A 77 11.51 -8.64 15.44
N GLU A 78 11.14 -9.74 16.09
CA GLU A 78 11.42 -11.12 15.65
C GLU A 78 11.05 -11.36 14.18
N TYR A 79 9.96 -10.75 13.72
CA TYR A 79 9.47 -10.84 12.35
C TYR A 79 9.24 -9.50 11.67
N THR A 80 9.46 -8.37 12.34
CA THR A 80 9.09 -7.05 11.79
C THR A 80 10.31 -6.35 11.19
N TRP A 81 10.16 -5.91 9.95
CA TRP A 81 11.19 -5.20 9.20
C TRP A 81 10.71 -3.80 8.82
N ILE A 82 11.62 -2.83 8.86
CA ILE A 82 11.37 -1.44 8.47
C ILE A 82 12.27 -1.06 7.30
N ILE A 83 11.69 -0.38 6.32
CA ILE A 83 12.38 0.26 5.21
C ILE A 83 11.99 1.72 5.14
N THR A 84 12.97 2.59 4.91
CA THR A 84 12.76 4.03 4.85
C THR A 84 13.00 4.53 3.44
N TYR A 85 12.03 5.26 2.91
CA TYR A 85 12.10 5.93 1.62
C TYR A 85 12.06 7.45 1.80
N ARG A 86 12.68 8.18 0.87
CA ARG A 86 12.56 9.63 0.73
C ARG A 86 11.73 9.94 -0.52
N ALA A 87 10.73 10.79 -0.35
CA ALA A 87 9.92 11.30 -1.46
C ALA A 87 10.74 12.28 -2.31
N ILE A 88 10.81 12.06 -3.64
CA ILE A 88 11.58 12.92 -4.55
C ILE A 88 10.72 13.59 -5.64
N SER A 89 9.55 13.05 -5.97
CA SER A 89 8.58 13.74 -6.85
C SER A 89 7.13 13.58 -6.36
N PRO A 90 6.25 14.56 -6.63
CA PRO A 90 4.83 14.43 -6.32
C PRO A 90 4.18 13.28 -7.10
N GLY A 91 3.13 12.70 -6.52
CA GLY A 91 2.37 11.60 -7.11
C GLY A 91 2.01 10.55 -6.08
N ASP A 92 1.35 9.49 -6.53
CA ASP A 92 0.99 8.36 -5.66
C ASP A 92 2.07 7.29 -5.72
N VAL A 93 2.39 6.70 -4.57
CA VAL A 93 3.26 5.53 -4.45
C VAL A 93 2.47 4.40 -3.81
N LYS A 94 2.52 3.24 -4.45
CA LYS A 94 1.91 1.98 -4.02
C LYS A 94 3.03 1.01 -3.70
N ILE A 95 2.99 0.44 -2.51
CA ILE A 95 4.05 -0.41 -1.96
C ILE A 95 3.46 -1.79 -1.71
N ASN A 96 4.08 -2.80 -2.32
CA ASN A 96 3.71 -4.21 -2.15
C ASN A 96 4.95 -5.03 -1.78
N ALA A 97 4.93 -5.70 -0.64
CA ALA A 97 6.01 -6.57 -0.16
C ALA A 97 5.62 -8.05 -0.29
N GLY A 98 5.53 -8.54 -1.54
CA GLY A 98 5.39 -9.96 -1.85
C GLY A 98 3.99 -10.57 -1.78
N SER A 99 2.95 -9.82 -1.38
CA SER A 99 1.56 -10.32 -1.36
C SER A 99 0.67 -9.45 -2.26
N PRO A 100 0.08 -10.01 -3.34
CA PRO A 100 -0.64 -9.24 -4.36
C PRO A 100 -1.82 -8.43 -3.82
N ASN A 101 -2.36 -8.80 -2.65
CA ASN A 101 -3.55 -8.19 -2.06
C ASN A 101 -3.26 -7.19 -0.92
N CYS A 102 -2.00 -6.95 -0.58
CA CYS A 102 -1.61 -6.08 0.54
C CYS A 102 -0.78 -4.89 0.02
N GLU A 103 -1.48 -3.94 -0.61
CA GLU A 103 -0.89 -2.71 -1.14
C GLU A 103 -1.10 -1.56 -0.14
N SER A 104 -0.01 -0.91 0.28
CA SER A 104 -0.10 0.36 1.02
C SER A 104 0.13 1.53 0.09
N ARG A 105 -0.65 2.61 0.28
CA ARG A 105 -0.57 3.82 -0.53
C ARG A 105 -0.01 4.99 0.26
N VAL A 106 0.89 5.73 -0.37
CA VAL A 106 1.42 7.00 0.11
C VAL A 106 1.20 8.07 -0.97
N GLN A 107 0.56 9.17 -0.59
CA GLN A 107 0.40 10.33 -1.45
C GLN A 107 1.56 11.31 -1.22
N ILE A 108 2.34 11.58 -2.26
CA ILE A 108 3.42 12.57 -2.22
C ILE A 108 2.88 13.89 -2.79
N ILE A 109 2.81 14.90 -1.93
CA ILE A 109 2.43 16.25 -2.33
C ILE A 109 3.67 17.10 -2.58
N SER A 110 3.56 18.04 -3.52
CA SER A 110 4.62 19.00 -3.77
C SER A 110 4.93 19.80 -2.51
N ARG A 111 6.22 20.04 -2.29
CA ARG A 111 6.64 21.09 -1.39
C ARG A 111 6.56 22.39 -2.17
N ASP A 112 5.35 22.92 -2.29
CA ASP A 112 5.13 24.19 -2.97
C ASP A 112 6.03 25.25 -2.33
N LEU A 113 7.06 25.67 -3.05
CA LEU A 113 7.71 26.93 -2.75
C LEU A 113 6.63 28.00 -2.89
N PRO A 114 6.49 28.94 -1.94
CA PRO A 114 5.50 29.98 -2.01
C PRO A 114 5.94 31.01 -3.06
N PHE A 115 6.07 30.59 -4.32
CA PHE A 115 6.49 31.42 -5.43
C PHE A 115 5.56 32.62 -5.58
N LYS A 116 4.27 32.49 -5.22
CA LYS A 116 3.35 33.63 -5.11
C LYS A 116 3.81 34.68 -4.07
N PHE A 117 4.36 34.25 -2.93
CA PHE A 117 4.95 35.15 -1.94
C PHE A 117 6.20 35.83 -2.49
N PHE A 118 7.11 35.08 -3.11
CA PHE A 118 8.33 35.64 -3.71
C PHE A 118 8.04 36.57 -4.87
N ALA A 119 7.12 36.20 -5.77
CA ALA A 119 6.68 37.04 -6.88
C ALA A 119 6.08 38.37 -6.38
N LYS A 120 5.31 38.33 -5.28
CA LYS A 120 4.78 39.54 -4.63
C LYS A 120 5.88 40.37 -3.95
N LEU A 121 6.83 39.74 -3.24
CA LEU A 121 7.94 40.40 -2.56
C LEU A 121 8.88 41.11 -3.54
N PHE A 122 9.18 40.48 -4.68
CA PHE A 122 10.08 41.01 -5.71
C PHE A 122 9.35 41.79 -6.82
N LYS A 123 8.04 42.03 -6.69
CA LYS A 123 7.18 42.71 -7.68
C LYS A 123 7.27 42.10 -9.09
N PHE A 124 7.59 40.80 -9.21
CA PHE A 124 7.52 40.11 -10.50
C PHE A 124 6.09 40.17 -11.03
N GLY A 125 5.91 40.71 -12.24
CA GLY A 125 4.61 40.80 -12.91
C GLY A 125 3.76 42.03 -12.54
N GLN A 126 4.24 42.94 -11.69
CA GLN A 126 3.62 44.26 -11.59
C GLN A 126 3.96 45.06 -12.86
N LYS A 127 2.96 45.33 -13.70
CA LYS A 127 3.11 46.31 -14.78
C LYS A 127 3.34 47.69 -14.14
N LYS A 128 4.36 48.40 -14.62
CA LYS A 128 4.67 49.77 -14.22
C LYS A 128 3.48 50.69 -14.43
#